data_AF-A0AB36GRZ3-F1
#
_entry.id   AF-A0AB36GRZ3-F1
#
_cell.length_a   1.000
_cell.length_b   1.000
_cell.length_c   1.000
_cell.angle_alpha   90.00
_cell.angle_beta   90.00
_cell.angle_gamma   90.00
#
_symmetry.space_group_name_H-M   'P 1'
#
loop_
_entity.id
_entity.type
_entity.pdbx_description
1 polymer ?
#
loop_
_entity_poly.entity_id
_entity_poly.type
_entity_poly.pdbx_seq_one_letter_code
_entity_poly.pdbx_strand_id
1 'polypeptide(L)'
;MRTSQRSEILEAALRVMNAAEGGDITLDAVAHEAGLTKPGLLYHFRNRDVLLAAIVDHAAANVENDMTATLGKPLENANATERLLSYVHVAAHGAAKRAEFIIWGQATYRPELTEPWTTRMGRWLELPDDLDAATRARLTTARLAADGLWGAQATGVSTLHGADLEAVVSSIRSLIEGTTP
;
A
#
# COMPACT_ATOMS: atom_id res chain seq x y z
N MET A 1 -0.59 21.81 4.65
CA MET A 1 -1.71 21.65 5.62
C MET A 1 -1.11 21.29 6.98
N ARG A 2 -1.69 21.75 8.09
CA ARG A 2 -1.30 21.26 9.42
C ARG A 2 -1.79 19.82 9.56
N THR A 3 -0.88 18.89 9.80
CA THR A 3 -1.19 17.49 10.08
C THR A 3 -2.00 17.44 11.38
N SER A 4 -3.06 16.63 11.43
CA SER A 4 -3.81 16.45 12.68
C SER A 4 -2.99 15.59 13.66
N GLN A 5 -3.12 15.83 14.97
CA GLN A 5 -2.50 14.97 15.99
C GLN A 5 -2.86 13.49 15.79
N ARG A 6 -4.09 13.22 15.31
CA ARG A 6 -4.52 11.87 14.95
C ARG A 6 -3.65 11.27 13.83
N SER A 7 -3.36 12.03 12.79
CA SER A 7 -2.49 11.59 11.68
C SER A 7 -1.04 11.41 12.13
N GLU A 8 -0.52 12.27 13.02
CA GLU A 8 0.82 12.12 13.60
C GLU A 8 0.96 10.81 14.39
N ILE A 9 -0.09 10.42 15.14
CA ILE A 9 -0.14 9.12 15.83
C ILE A 9 -0.13 7.95 14.84
N LEU A 10 -0.83 8.06 13.72
CA LEU A 10 -0.88 6.98 12.71
C LEU A 10 0.47 6.84 12.00
N GLU A 11 1.15 7.95 11.69
CA GLU A 11 2.53 7.93 11.18
C GLU A 11 3.52 7.33 12.20
N ALA A 12 3.36 7.67 13.49
CA ALA A 12 4.12 7.02 14.56
C ALA A 12 3.88 5.50 14.58
N ALA A 13 2.62 5.07 14.48
CA ALA A 13 2.31 3.65 14.44
C ALA A 13 2.95 2.93 13.24
N LEU A 14 2.93 3.53 12.04
CA LEU A 14 3.61 2.98 10.87
C LEU A 14 5.13 2.87 11.06
N ARG A 15 5.76 3.81 11.77
CA ARG A 15 7.19 3.71 12.13
C ARG A 15 7.46 2.55 13.08
N VAL A 16 6.62 2.36 14.11
CA VAL A 16 6.71 1.21 15.02
C VAL A 16 6.64 -0.11 14.22
N MET A 17 5.71 -0.20 13.27
CA MET A 17 5.53 -1.40 12.45
C MET A 17 6.70 -1.69 11.50
N ASN A 18 7.35 -0.65 10.99
CA ASN A 18 8.50 -0.78 10.10
C ASN A 18 9.81 -1.07 10.87
N ALA A 19 9.84 -0.90 12.19
CA ALA A 19 11.04 -1.13 13.00
C ALA A 19 11.56 -2.57 12.86
N ALA A 20 12.88 -2.71 12.75
CA ALA A 20 13.57 -3.97 12.46
C ALA A 20 13.18 -5.10 13.43
N GLU A 21 13.00 -4.77 14.71
CA GLU A 21 12.76 -5.71 15.81
C GLU A 21 11.34 -6.34 15.83
N GLY A 22 10.49 -6.06 14.84
CA GLY A 22 9.25 -6.82 14.62
C GLY A 22 8.25 -6.69 15.77
N GLY A 23 8.10 -5.48 16.31
CA GLY A 23 7.22 -5.22 17.44
C GLY A 23 5.75 -5.44 17.09
N ASP A 24 5.05 -6.24 17.91
CA ASP A 24 3.60 -6.26 17.94
C ASP A 24 3.09 -4.82 18.18
N ILE A 25 2.06 -4.40 17.45
CA ILE A 25 1.48 -3.07 17.62
C ILE A 25 0.80 -3.04 18.98
N THR A 26 1.48 -2.46 19.96
CA THR A 26 0.92 -2.21 21.28
C THR A 26 0.56 -0.73 21.41
N LEU A 27 -0.51 -0.46 22.16
CA LEU A 27 -0.89 0.92 22.50
C LEU A 27 0.26 1.65 23.21
N ASP A 28 1.07 0.94 23.99
CA ASP A 28 2.19 1.54 24.72
C ASP A 28 3.33 1.93 23.77
N ALA A 29 3.69 1.06 22.81
CA ALA A 29 4.71 1.37 21.81
C ALA A 29 4.32 2.55 20.92
N VAL A 30 3.06 2.58 20.46
CA VAL A 30 2.56 3.69 19.63
C VAL A 30 2.47 4.99 20.42
N ALA A 31 2.01 4.94 21.68
CA ALA A 31 1.98 6.13 22.52
C ALA A 31 3.39 6.70 22.72
N HIS A 32 4.36 5.83 23.03
CA HIS A 32 5.75 6.23 23.19
C HIS A 32 6.33 6.88 21.92
N GLU A 33 6.18 6.22 20.76
CA GLU A 33 6.66 6.74 19.48
C GLU A 33 5.96 8.06 19.07
N ALA A 34 4.70 8.24 19.46
CA ALA A 34 3.96 9.48 19.22
C ALA A 34 4.24 10.59 20.25
N GLY A 35 5.09 10.34 21.26
CA GLY A 35 5.35 11.29 22.35
C GLY A 35 4.16 11.51 23.28
N LEU A 36 3.25 10.52 23.38
CA LEU A 36 2.04 10.55 24.19
C LEU A 36 2.12 9.55 25.36
N THR A 37 1.26 9.76 26.35
CA THR A 37 0.96 8.73 27.36
C THR A 37 -0.09 7.77 26.82
N LYS A 38 -0.19 6.55 27.38
CA LYS A 38 -1.24 5.59 27.02
C LYS A 38 -2.66 6.17 27.18
N PRO A 39 -3.02 6.88 28.28
CA PRO A 39 -4.30 7.57 28.36
C PRO A 39 -4.49 8.65 27.28
N GLY A 40 -3.43 9.37 26.93
CA GLY A 40 -3.44 10.35 25.83
C GLY A 40 -3.71 9.71 24.46
N LEU A 41 -3.11 8.54 24.19
CA LEU A 41 -3.42 7.77 22.98
C LEU A 41 -4.86 7.27 22.97
N LEU A 42 -5.33 6.75 24.11
CA LEU A 42 -6.70 6.21 24.26
C LEU A 42 -7.79 7.26 24.06
N TYR A 43 -7.48 8.55 24.28
CA TYR A 43 -8.37 9.66 23.92
C TYR A 43 -8.68 9.69 22.42
N HIS A 44 -7.72 9.34 21.56
CA HIS A 44 -7.90 9.29 20.10
C HIS A 44 -8.36 7.91 19.61
N PHE A 45 -7.86 6.84 20.23
CA PHE A 45 -8.11 5.46 19.82
C PHE A 45 -8.47 4.61 21.04
N ARG A 46 -9.78 4.46 21.29
CA ARG A 46 -10.32 3.82 22.51
C ARG A 46 -9.79 2.42 22.83
N ASN A 47 -9.27 1.70 21.83
CA ASN A 47 -8.67 0.38 21.98
C ASN A 47 -7.74 0.05 20.79
N ARG A 48 -7.05 -1.09 20.88
CA ARG A 48 -6.12 -1.57 19.85
C ARG A 48 -6.80 -1.81 18.50
N ASP A 49 -8.02 -2.31 18.48
CA ASP A 49 -8.71 -2.63 17.22
C ASP A 49 -9.10 -1.36 16.45
N VAL A 50 -9.55 -0.32 17.16
CA VAL A 50 -9.84 0.99 16.57
C VAL A 50 -8.56 1.66 16.06
N LEU A 51 -7.45 1.52 16.78
CA LEU A 51 -6.15 1.97 16.29
C LEU A 51 -5.75 1.21 15.02
N LEU A 52 -5.84 -0.11 15.02
CA LEU A 52 -5.46 -0.94 13.87
C LEU A 52 -6.28 -0.60 12.63
N ALA A 53 -7.61 -0.49 12.74
CA ALA A 53 -8.48 -0.08 11.64
C ALA A 53 -8.09 1.29 11.06
N ALA A 54 -7.77 2.24 11.93
CA ALA A 54 -7.32 3.56 11.50
C ALA A 54 -5.94 3.54 10.85
N ILE A 55 -5.03 2.68 11.29
CA ILE A 55 -3.72 2.48 10.64
C ILE A 55 -3.93 1.91 9.23
N VAL A 56 -4.85 0.94 9.06
CA VAL A 56 -5.11 0.37 7.73
C VAL A 56 -5.67 1.40 6.76
N ASP A 57 -6.68 2.17 7.17
CA ASP A 57 -7.26 3.22 6.33
C ASP A 57 -6.22 4.29 5.98
N HIS A 58 -5.38 4.68 6.94
CA HIS A 58 -4.30 5.66 6.72
C HIS A 58 -3.22 5.13 5.77
N ALA A 59 -2.81 3.87 5.91
CA ALA A 59 -1.87 3.23 4.98
C ALA A 59 -2.46 3.15 3.56
N ALA A 60 -3.73 2.75 3.43
CA ALA A 60 -4.41 2.70 2.14
C ALA A 60 -4.54 4.08 1.49
N ALA A 61 -4.78 5.12 2.28
CA ALA A 61 -4.79 6.51 1.81
C ALA A 61 -3.39 6.99 1.37
N ASN A 62 -2.32 6.59 2.07
CA ASN A 62 -0.95 6.91 1.67
C ASN A 62 -0.62 6.29 0.31
N VAL A 63 -0.93 5.01 0.09
CA VAL A 63 -0.77 4.35 -1.23
C VAL A 63 -1.58 5.06 -2.32
N GLU A 64 -2.85 5.38 -2.06
CA GLU A 64 -3.69 6.12 -3.01
C GLU A 64 -3.13 7.52 -3.34
N ASN A 65 -2.57 8.22 -2.35
CA ASN A 65 -1.94 9.52 -2.55
C ASN A 65 -0.67 9.39 -3.41
N ASP A 66 0.17 8.40 -3.15
CA ASP A 66 1.39 8.14 -3.93
C ASP A 66 1.04 7.78 -5.38
N MET A 67 -0.01 6.97 -5.59
CA MET A 67 -0.51 6.64 -6.92
C MET A 67 -1.08 7.87 -7.64
N THR A 68 -1.83 8.72 -6.94
CA THR A 68 -2.36 9.98 -7.47
C THR A 68 -1.24 10.93 -7.88
N ALA A 69 -0.22 11.07 -7.03
CA ALA A 69 0.95 11.89 -7.31
C ALA A 69 1.73 11.36 -8.52
N THR A 70 1.92 10.03 -8.60
CA THR A 70 2.58 9.37 -9.74
C THR A 70 1.79 9.53 -11.03
N LEU A 71 0.46 9.43 -10.98
CA LEU A 71 -0.42 9.58 -12.13
C LEU A 71 -0.40 11.02 -12.67
N GLY A 72 -0.29 12.02 -11.81
CA GLY A 72 -0.19 13.43 -12.18
C GLY A 72 -1.47 14.05 -12.77
N LYS A 73 -2.60 13.34 -12.68
CA LYS A 73 -3.92 13.79 -13.16
C LYS A 73 -5.05 13.16 -12.35
N PRO A 74 -6.28 13.71 -12.42
CA PRO A 74 -7.44 13.11 -11.77
C PRO A 74 -7.70 11.68 -12.25
N LEU A 75 -8.09 10.79 -11.32
CA LEU A 75 -8.29 9.36 -11.57
C LEU A 75 -9.34 9.12 -12.66
N GLU A 76 -10.40 9.92 -12.70
CA GLU A 76 -11.49 9.87 -13.68
C GLU A 76 -11.03 10.10 -15.12
N ASN A 77 -9.87 10.73 -15.31
CA ASN A 77 -9.29 11.01 -16.62
C ASN A 77 -8.20 9.98 -17.01
N ALA A 78 -7.96 8.98 -16.18
CA ALA A 78 -6.94 7.97 -16.39
C ALA A 78 -7.53 6.67 -16.95
N ASN A 79 -6.89 6.12 -17.98
CA ASN A 79 -7.26 4.81 -18.49
C ASN A 79 -6.66 3.67 -17.62
N ALA A 80 -7.02 2.42 -17.91
CA ALA A 80 -6.53 1.27 -17.14
C ALA A 80 -5.01 1.10 -17.18
N THR A 81 -4.38 1.35 -18.33
CA THR A 81 -2.93 1.31 -18.51
C THR A 81 -2.24 2.31 -17.59
N GLU A 82 -2.68 3.56 -17.59
CA GLU A 82 -2.10 4.63 -16.79
C GLU A 82 -2.25 4.37 -15.29
N ARG A 83 -3.44 3.93 -14.85
CA ARG A 83 -3.69 3.54 -13.46
C ARG A 83 -2.76 2.41 -13.01
N LEU A 84 -2.57 1.40 -13.87
CA LEU A 84 -1.75 0.25 -13.54
C LEU A 84 -0.24 0.59 -13.56
N LEU A 85 0.21 1.46 -14.46
CA LEU A 85 1.59 1.97 -14.45
C LEU A 85 1.90 2.73 -13.15
N SER A 86 0.95 3.55 -12.66
CA SER A 86 1.08 4.20 -11.35
C SER A 86 1.16 3.19 -10.22
N TYR A 87 0.34 2.13 -10.26
CA TYR A 87 0.41 1.06 -9.27
C TYR A 87 1.77 0.34 -9.26
N VAL A 88 2.28 -0.06 -10.42
CA VAL A 88 3.60 -0.72 -10.56
C VAL A 88 4.71 0.15 -9.98
N HIS A 89 4.68 1.46 -10.26
CA HIS A 89 5.67 2.38 -9.74
C HIS A 89 5.65 2.44 -8.20
N VAL A 90 4.47 2.60 -7.60
CA VAL A 90 4.32 2.66 -6.13
C VAL A 90 4.65 1.31 -5.49
N ALA A 91 4.21 0.20 -6.07
CA ALA A 91 4.55 -1.14 -5.61
C ALA A 91 6.07 -1.39 -5.60
N ALA A 92 6.82 -0.83 -6.55
CA ALA A 92 8.27 -0.95 -6.64
C ALA A 92 9.06 0.04 -5.77
N HIS A 93 8.57 1.26 -5.56
CA HIS A 93 9.34 2.35 -4.94
C HIS A 93 8.78 2.89 -3.62
N GLY A 94 7.58 2.46 -3.20
CA GLY A 94 6.92 2.92 -1.98
C GLY A 94 7.71 2.59 -0.70
N ALA A 95 7.62 3.47 0.30
CA ALA A 95 8.48 3.44 1.48
C ALA A 95 8.00 2.53 2.63
N ALA A 96 6.72 2.13 2.67
CA ALA A 96 6.09 1.51 3.84
C ALA A 96 5.70 0.02 3.69
N LYS A 97 6.43 -0.72 2.85
CA LYS A 97 6.02 -2.09 2.41
C LYS A 97 5.86 -3.10 3.54
N ARG A 98 6.71 -3.05 4.57
CA ARG A 98 6.66 -4.01 5.69
C ARG A 98 5.45 -3.78 6.58
N ALA A 99 5.20 -2.53 6.99
CA ALA A 99 4.01 -2.17 7.76
C ALA A 99 2.73 -2.52 7.00
N GLU A 100 2.65 -2.13 5.72
CA GLU A 100 1.55 -2.52 4.85
C GLU A 100 1.38 -4.05 4.82
N PHE A 101 2.43 -4.82 4.59
CA PHE A 101 2.35 -6.29 4.55
C PHE A 101 1.84 -6.93 5.84
N ILE A 102 2.26 -6.41 7.00
CA ILE A 102 1.74 -6.87 8.30
C ILE A 102 0.25 -6.56 8.42
N ILE A 103 -0.19 -5.35 8.01
CA ILE A 103 -1.59 -4.96 7.98
C ILE A 103 -2.39 -5.91 7.09
N TRP A 104 -1.89 -6.17 5.87
CA TRP A 104 -2.48 -7.10 4.91
C TRP A 104 -2.64 -8.50 5.48
N GLY A 105 -1.59 -9.03 6.10
CA GLY A 105 -1.62 -10.33 6.76
C GLY A 105 -2.67 -10.40 7.87
N GLN A 106 -2.81 -9.35 8.69
CA GLN A 106 -3.79 -9.30 9.77
C GLN A 106 -5.23 -9.16 9.26
N ALA A 107 -5.43 -8.41 8.17
CA ALA A 107 -6.73 -8.17 7.58
C ALA A 107 -7.34 -9.45 6.98
N THR A 108 -6.53 -10.44 6.61
CA THR A 108 -7.04 -11.76 6.17
C THR A 108 -7.87 -12.48 7.24
N TYR A 109 -7.68 -12.16 8.52
CA TYR A 109 -8.45 -12.73 9.63
C TYR A 109 -9.56 -11.80 10.14
N ARG A 110 -9.69 -10.59 9.59
CA ARG A 110 -10.61 -9.53 10.03
C ARG A 110 -11.11 -8.72 8.83
N PRO A 111 -12.22 -9.14 8.20
CA PRO A 111 -12.75 -8.50 6.98
C PRO A 111 -13.02 -7.00 7.13
N GLU A 112 -13.31 -6.52 8.34
CA GLU A 112 -13.54 -5.08 8.61
C GLU A 112 -12.28 -4.24 8.38
N LEU A 113 -11.10 -4.86 8.39
CA LEU A 113 -9.83 -4.21 8.10
C LEU A 113 -9.52 -4.19 6.60
N THR A 114 -10.13 -5.05 5.77
CA THR A 114 -9.86 -5.08 4.32
C THR A 114 -10.75 -4.10 3.55
N GLU A 115 -11.93 -3.76 4.06
CA GLU A 115 -12.90 -2.90 3.38
C GLU A 115 -12.29 -1.59 2.85
N PRO A 116 -11.61 -0.74 3.67
CA PRO A 116 -11.11 0.57 3.20
C PRO A 116 -10.16 0.45 2.00
N TRP A 117 -9.30 -0.56 2.01
CA TRP A 117 -8.41 -0.82 0.89
C TRP A 117 -9.14 -1.33 -0.33
N THR A 118 -10.03 -2.32 -0.18
CA THR A 118 -10.75 -2.88 -1.33
C THR A 118 -11.55 -1.79 -2.04
N THR A 119 -12.15 -0.87 -1.29
CA THR A 119 -12.83 0.31 -1.84
C THR A 119 -11.87 1.25 -2.56
N ARG A 120 -10.73 1.64 -1.96
CA ARG A 120 -9.76 2.56 -2.58
C ARG A 120 -9.08 1.92 -3.80
N MET A 121 -8.44 0.78 -3.61
CA MET A 121 -7.68 0.09 -4.66
C MET A 121 -8.57 -0.49 -5.76
N GLY A 122 -9.82 -0.85 -5.46
CA GLY A 122 -10.77 -1.30 -6.48
C GLY A 122 -10.89 -0.29 -7.62
N ARG A 123 -11.03 1.00 -7.30
CA ARG A 123 -11.14 2.09 -8.29
C ARG A 123 -9.91 2.23 -9.18
N TRP A 124 -8.72 1.93 -8.64
CA TRP A 124 -7.47 1.99 -9.37
C TRP A 124 -7.25 0.76 -10.26
N LEU A 125 -7.62 -0.42 -9.77
CA LEU A 125 -7.22 -1.70 -10.35
C LEU A 125 -8.34 -2.39 -11.15
N GLU A 126 -9.52 -1.79 -11.22
CA GLU A 126 -10.64 -2.26 -12.04
C GLU A 126 -10.33 -2.11 -13.54
N LEU A 127 -10.57 -3.20 -14.27
CA LEU A 127 -10.35 -3.31 -15.71
C LEU A 127 -11.68 -3.18 -16.46
N PRO A 128 -11.74 -2.44 -17.59
CA PRO A 128 -12.93 -2.38 -18.42
C PRO A 128 -13.45 -3.77 -18.83
N ASP A 129 -14.77 -3.97 -18.85
CA ASP A 129 -15.39 -5.26 -19.17
C ASP A 129 -15.22 -5.67 -20.63
N ASP A 130 -15.06 -4.71 -21.53
CA ASP A 130 -14.97 -4.88 -22.98
C ASP A 130 -13.55 -5.22 -23.49
N LEU A 131 -12.56 -5.33 -22.60
CA LEU A 131 -11.22 -5.78 -22.97
C LEU A 131 -11.23 -7.21 -23.54
N ASP A 132 -10.47 -7.42 -24.61
CA ASP A 132 -10.20 -8.76 -25.11
C ASP A 132 -9.44 -9.62 -24.08
N ALA A 133 -9.60 -10.94 -24.19
CA ALA A 133 -9.05 -11.89 -23.21
C ALA A 133 -7.52 -11.81 -23.08
N ALA A 134 -6.81 -11.56 -24.18
CA ALA A 134 -5.35 -11.49 -24.15
C ALA A 134 -4.87 -10.21 -23.45
N THR A 135 -5.50 -9.07 -23.72
CA THR A 135 -5.20 -7.81 -23.03
C THR A 135 -5.54 -7.88 -21.56
N ARG A 136 -6.72 -8.41 -21.21
CA ARG A 136 -7.09 -8.65 -19.80
C ARG A 136 -6.05 -9.51 -19.09
N ALA A 137 -5.65 -10.64 -19.70
CA ALA A 137 -4.64 -11.52 -19.12
C ALA A 137 -3.30 -10.81 -18.90
N ARG A 138 -2.82 -10.00 -19.86
CA ARG A 138 -1.57 -9.24 -19.69
C ARG A 138 -1.64 -8.23 -18.54
N LEU A 139 -2.72 -7.44 -18.47
CA LEU A 139 -2.90 -6.45 -17.39
C LEU A 139 -3.04 -7.12 -16.02
N THR A 140 -3.78 -8.22 -15.94
CA THR A 140 -3.89 -9.00 -14.69
C THR A 140 -2.53 -9.59 -14.28
N THR A 141 -1.76 -10.14 -15.21
CA THR A 141 -0.41 -10.65 -14.92
C THR A 141 0.52 -9.55 -14.44
N ALA A 142 0.50 -8.37 -15.07
CA ALA A 142 1.31 -7.23 -14.65
C ALA A 142 0.96 -6.78 -13.22
N ARG A 143 -0.34 -6.73 -12.88
CA ARG A 143 -0.81 -6.46 -11.52
C ARG A 143 -0.28 -7.50 -10.52
N LEU A 144 -0.46 -8.78 -10.81
CA LEU A 144 -0.01 -9.87 -9.92
C LEU A 144 1.52 -9.88 -9.75
N ALA A 145 2.27 -9.52 -10.79
CA ALA A 145 3.72 -9.35 -10.70
C ALA A 145 4.11 -8.16 -9.81
N ALA A 146 3.36 -7.05 -9.86
CA ALA A 146 3.54 -5.92 -8.96
C ALA A 146 3.22 -6.28 -7.50
N ASP A 147 2.12 -7.00 -7.25
CA ASP A 147 1.77 -7.53 -5.93
C ASP A 147 2.90 -8.42 -5.37
N GLY A 148 3.44 -9.31 -6.22
CA GLY A 148 4.54 -10.21 -5.89
C GLY A 148 5.85 -9.46 -5.59
N LEU A 149 6.20 -8.45 -6.39
CA LEU A 149 7.36 -7.60 -6.16
C LEU A 149 7.25 -6.88 -4.81
N TRP A 150 6.12 -6.24 -4.55
CA TRP A 150 5.85 -5.53 -3.31
C TRP A 150 5.95 -6.48 -2.10
N GLY A 151 5.32 -7.66 -2.17
CA GLY A 151 5.37 -8.67 -1.11
C GLY A 151 6.77 -9.25 -0.88
N ALA A 152 7.52 -9.51 -1.96
CA ALA A 152 8.88 -10.03 -1.85
C ALA A 152 9.85 -9.03 -1.18
N GLN A 153 9.70 -7.74 -1.48
CA GLN A 153 10.46 -6.68 -0.82
C GLN A 153 10.00 -6.46 0.63
N ALA A 154 8.70 -6.56 0.91
CA ALA A 154 8.16 -6.43 2.28
C ALA A 154 8.63 -7.53 3.23
N THR A 155 8.74 -8.76 2.73
CA THR A 155 9.16 -9.95 3.50
C THR A 155 10.67 -10.15 3.53
N GLY A 156 11.41 -9.48 2.65
CA GLY A 156 12.85 -9.70 2.46
C GLY A 156 13.19 -11.02 1.75
N VAL A 157 12.21 -11.76 1.23
CA VAL A 157 12.43 -13.01 0.48
C VAL A 157 13.19 -12.75 -0.81
N SER A 158 12.96 -11.60 -1.45
CA SER A 158 13.75 -11.13 -2.58
C SER A 158 13.89 -9.61 -2.50
N THR A 159 15.08 -9.16 -2.09
CA THR A 159 15.42 -7.74 -2.05
C THR A 159 16.10 -7.34 -3.36
N LEU A 160 15.28 -7.00 -4.36
CA LEU A 160 15.75 -6.42 -5.62
C LEU A 160 16.14 -4.96 -5.40
N HIS A 161 17.28 -4.57 -5.95
CA HIS A 161 17.84 -3.22 -5.83
C HIS A 161 18.49 -2.77 -7.14
N GLY A 162 18.59 -1.46 -7.32
CA GLY A 162 19.31 -0.85 -8.44
C GLY A 162 18.81 -1.38 -9.79
N ALA A 163 19.76 -1.79 -10.64
CA ALA A 163 19.47 -2.20 -12.01
C ALA A 163 18.52 -3.41 -12.10
N ASP A 164 18.59 -4.36 -11.16
CA ASP A 164 17.74 -5.55 -11.19
C ASP A 164 16.27 -5.20 -10.90
N LEU A 165 16.03 -4.28 -9.96
CA LEU A 165 14.69 -3.77 -9.69
C LEU A 165 14.11 -3.07 -10.92
N GLU A 166 14.90 -2.18 -11.54
CA GLU A 166 14.46 -1.45 -12.73
C GLU A 166 14.19 -2.38 -13.91
N ALA A 167 14.98 -3.45 -14.09
CA ALA A 167 14.76 -4.44 -15.13
C ALA A 167 13.44 -5.22 -14.93
N VAL A 168 13.12 -5.58 -13.68
CA VAL A 168 11.83 -6.21 -13.34
C VAL A 168 10.67 -5.24 -13.56
N VAL A 169 10.79 -4.00 -13.09
CA VAL A 169 9.78 -2.96 -13.32
C VAL A 169 9.54 -2.74 -14.81
N SER A 170 10.60 -2.64 -15.61
CA SER A 170 10.52 -2.53 -17.07
C SER A 170 9.77 -3.71 -17.69
N SER A 171 10.08 -4.94 -17.28
CA SER A 171 9.40 -6.15 -17.78
C SER A 171 7.90 -6.15 -17.45
N ILE A 172 7.53 -5.71 -16.24
CA ILE A 172 6.12 -5.57 -15.84
C ILE A 172 5.44 -4.49 -16.70
N ARG A 173 6.10 -3.36 -16.96
CA ARG A 173 5.56 -2.29 -17.81
C ARG A 173 5.32 -2.74 -19.24
N SER A 174 6.22 -3.53 -19.83
CA SER A 174 6.05 -4.07 -21.18
C SER A 174 4.76 -4.91 -21.32
N LEU A 175 4.40 -5.68 -20.28
CA LEU A 175 3.12 -6.40 -20.26
C LEU A 175 1.92 -5.46 -20.34
N ILE A 176 1.98 -4.30 -19.67
CA ILE A 176 0.90 -3.30 -19.65
C ILE A 176 0.81 -2.55 -20.97
N GLU A 177 1.96 -2.15 -21.51
CA GLU A 177 2.06 -1.41 -22.77
C GLU A 177 1.78 -2.31 -23.99
N GLY A 178 1.76 -3.63 -23.80
CA GLY A 178 1.55 -4.60 -24.87
C GLY A 178 2.75 -4.73 -25.81
N THR A 179 3.92 -4.28 -25.36
CA THR A 179 5.19 -4.43 -26.06
C THR A 179 5.82 -5.76 -25.67
N THR A 180 6.22 -6.57 -26.65
CA THR A 180 7.02 -7.77 -26.37
C THR A 180 8.39 -7.30 -25.83
N PRO A 181 8.92 -7.91 -24.75
CA PRO A 181 10.26 -7.58 -24.23
C PRO A 181 11.37 -7.74 -25.27
#